data_AF-A0A1W0A970-F1
#
_entry.id   AF-A0A1W0A970-F1
#
_cell.length_a   1.000
_cell.length_b   1.000
_cell.length_c   1.000
_cell.angle_alpha   90.00
_cell.angle_beta   90.00
_cell.angle_gamma   90.00
#
_symmetry.space_group_name_H-M   'P 1'
#
loop_
_entity.id
_entity.type
_entity.pdbx_description
1 polymer ?
#
loop_
_entity_poly.entity_id
_entity_poly.type
_entity_poly.pdbx_seq_one_letter_code
_entity_poly.pdbx_strand_id
1 'polypeptide(L)'
;MNASPPSEITCSYKSRKCSHPRAVKRNGKMHTLCEFHRARQNEHQRKSDRKHKDTKLARQSLKQCDADMLSMASPLMARMQERQRQNMESLLLSPAQAMQMALPPPMLEEPTCHFAHQTEV
;
A
#
# COMPACT_ATOMS: atom_id res chain seq x y z
N MET A 1 -15.72 1.29 56.99
CA MET A 1 -15.87 2.01 55.71
C MET A 1 -17.29 1.74 55.21
N ASN A 2 -18.29 2.46 55.72
CA ASN A 2 -19.69 2.12 55.49
C ASN A 2 -20.22 2.93 54.30
N ALA A 3 -20.24 2.32 53.11
CA ALA A 3 -20.91 2.88 51.95
C ALA A 3 -22.41 2.59 52.11
N SER A 4 -23.17 3.56 52.63
CA SER A 4 -24.63 3.52 52.55
C SER A 4 -25.05 3.27 51.09
N PRO A 5 -26.03 2.39 50.83
CA PRO A 5 -26.46 2.09 49.48
C PRO A 5 -26.83 3.41 48.79
N PRO A 6 -26.36 3.66 47.55
CA PRO A 6 -26.78 4.84 46.81
C PRO A 6 -28.30 4.79 46.77
N SER A 7 -28.97 5.77 47.39
CA SER A 7 -30.41 5.88 47.28
C SER A 7 -30.74 5.75 45.81
N GLU A 8 -31.60 4.79 45.45
CA GLU A 8 -31.79 4.34 44.05
C GLU A 8 -32.17 5.47 43.08
N ILE A 9 -32.50 6.62 43.65
CA ILE A 9 -32.95 7.86 43.05
C ILE A 9 -31.80 8.85 42.76
N THR A 10 -30.61 8.73 43.37
CA THR A 10 -29.53 9.72 43.27
C THR A 10 -28.42 9.36 42.27
N CYS A 11 -27.80 10.40 41.72
CA CYS A 11 -26.75 10.32 40.72
C CYS A 11 -25.46 9.67 41.24
N SER A 12 -24.94 8.68 40.51
CA SER A 12 -23.74 7.88 40.86
C SER A 12 -22.42 8.47 40.33
N TYR A 13 -22.29 9.80 40.26
CA TYR A 13 -21.08 10.43 39.73
C TYR A 13 -19.86 10.21 40.64
N LYS A 14 -18.70 9.80 40.08
CA LYS A 14 -17.57 9.24 40.84
C LYS A 14 -16.70 10.27 41.58
N SER A 15 -16.61 11.51 41.09
CA SER A 15 -15.66 12.51 41.64
C SER A 15 -16.22 13.29 42.82
N ARG A 16 -17.55 13.47 42.93
CA ARG A 16 -18.24 14.09 44.08
C ARG A 16 -19.60 13.46 44.25
N LYS A 17 -20.03 13.27 45.50
CA LYS A 17 -21.40 12.82 45.83
C LYS A 17 -22.41 13.82 45.26
N CYS A 18 -23.17 13.41 44.26
CA CYS A 18 -24.16 14.25 43.59
C CYS A 18 -25.54 13.96 44.19
N SER A 19 -26.19 14.98 44.76
CA SER A 19 -27.52 14.88 45.35
C SER A 19 -28.67 14.98 44.35
N HIS A 20 -28.37 15.27 43.07
CA HIS A 20 -29.40 15.39 42.04
C HIS A 20 -30.00 14.02 41.69
N PRO A 21 -31.30 13.97 41.34
CA PRO A 21 -31.95 12.73 40.95
C PRO A 21 -31.39 12.19 39.63
N ARG A 22 -31.48 10.87 39.44
CA ARG A 22 -31.18 10.20 38.18
C ARG A 22 -32.11 10.70 37.08
N ALA A 23 -31.54 10.96 35.90
CA ALA A 23 -32.35 11.30 34.74
C ALA A 23 -33.16 10.09 34.27
N VAL A 24 -34.32 10.32 33.68
CA VAL A 24 -35.17 9.27 33.11
C VAL A 24 -35.07 9.29 31.59
N LYS A 25 -34.80 8.13 30.99
CA LYS A 25 -34.81 7.98 29.53
C LYS A 25 -36.27 8.00 29.03
N ARG A 26 -36.49 8.33 27.75
CA ARG A 26 -37.83 8.34 27.12
C ARG A 26 -38.64 7.05 27.29
N ASN A 27 -37.97 5.92 27.51
CA ASN A 27 -38.61 4.61 27.74
C ASN A 27 -38.94 4.36 29.23
N GLY A 28 -38.84 5.36 30.10
CA GLY A 28 -39.10 5.24 31.54
C GLY A 28 -37.94 4.66 32.36
N LYS A 29 -36.85 4.17 31.74
CA LYS A 29 -35.70 3.62 32.49
C LYS A 29 -34.84 4.74 33.06
N MET A 30 -34.46 4.62 34.34
CA MET A 30 -33.53 5.55 34.98
C MET A 30 -32.11 5.39 34.45
N HIS A 31 -31.44 6.51 34.21
CA HIS A 31 -30.01 6.59 34.00
C HIS A 31 -29.25 6.44 35.32
N THR A 32 -27.95 6.16 35.25
CA THR A 32 -27.08 6.11 36.43
C THR A 32 -26.68 7.50 36.93
N LEU A 33 -26.83 8.52 36.08
CA LEU A 33 -26.43 9.90 36.31
C LEU A 33 -27.64 10.84 36.24
N CYS A 34 -27.53 11.98 36.91
CA CYS A 34 -28.45 13.10 36.73
C CYS A 34 -28.30 13.75 35.36
N GLU A 35 -29.26 14.61 34.99
CA GLU A 35 -29.26 15.23 33.66
C GLU A 35 -28.04 16.10 33.41
N PHE A 36 -27.59 16.85 34.41
CA PHE A 36 -26.37 17.65 34.33
C PHE A 36 -25.13 16.81 33.98
N HIS A 37 -24.91 15.70 34.69
CA HIS A 37 -23.75 14.84 34.44
C HIS A 37 -23.88 14.06 33.12
N ARG A 38 -25.09 13.69 32.70
CA ARG A 38 -25.31 13.11 31.36
C ARG A 38 -24.97 14.09 30.25
N ALA A 39 -25.43 15.34 30.36
CA ALA A 39 -25.14 16.37 29.36
C ALA A 39 -23.63 16.62 29.25
N ARG A 40 -22.94 16.73 30.38
CA ARG A 40 -21.47 16.87 30.43
C ARG A 40 -20.75 15.66 29.84
N GLN A 41 -21.19 14.44 30.16
CA GLN A 41 -20.62 13.23 29.58
C GLN A 41 -20.81 13.19 28.06
N ASN A 42 -22.00 13.57 27.57
CA ASN A 42 -22.25 13.66 26.13
C ASN A 42 -21.36 14.72 25.47
N GLU A 43 -21.12 15.85 26.11
CA GLU A 43 -20.21 16.87 25.60
C GLU A 43 -18.77 16.35 25.52
N HIS A 44 -18.29 15.68 26.58
CA HIS A 44 -16.98 15.04 26.59
C HIS A 44 -16.86 13.98 25.49
N GLN A 45 -17.90 13.17 25.30
CA GLN A 45 -17.97 12.17 24.23
C GLN A 45 -17.88 12.85 22.86
N ARG A 46 -18.70 13.87 22.59
CA ARG A 46 -18.64 14.63 21.32
C ARG A 46 -17.25 15.22 21.07
N LYS A 47 -16.60 15.77 22.10
CA LYS A 47 -15.24 16.30 21.97
C LYS A 47 -14.23 15.20 21.65
N SER A 48 -14.33 14.04 22.29
CA SER A 48 -13.49 12.88 21.99
C SER A 48 -13.72 12.34 20.58
N ASP A 49 -14.98 12.23 20.15
CA ASP A 49 -15.35 11.75 18.82
C ASP A 49 -14.83 12.68 17.72
N ARG A 50 -14.89 14.00 17.93
CA ARG A 50 -14.28 14.98 17.01
C ARG A 50 -12.77 14.75 16.89
N LYS A 51 -12.06 14.65 18.02
CA LYS A 51 -10.61 14.36 18.00
C LYS A 51 -10.28 13.04 17.31
N HIS A 52 -11.08 12.00 17.56
CA HIS A 52 -10.90 10.70 16.92
C HIS A 52 -11.11 10.78 15.40
N LYS A 53 -12.15 11.48 14.96
CA LYS A 53 -12.40 11.74 13.53
C LYS A 53 -11.25 12.50 12.88
N ASP A 54 -10.81 13.61 13.48
CA ASP A 54 -9.72 14.44 12.95
C ASP A 54 -8.42 13.64 12.83
N THR A 55 -8.09 12.86 13.87
CA THR A 55 -6.90 11.98 13.86
C THR A 55 -7.02 10.89 12.80
N LYS A 56 -8.20 10.29 12.63
CA LYS A 56 -8.45 9.28 11.61
C LYS A 56 -8.31 9.86 10.21
N LEU A 57 -8.85 11.05 9.96
CA LEU A 57 -8.74 11.75 8.69
C LEU A 57 -7.27 12.11 8.40
N ALA A 58 -6.54 12.69 9.36
CA ALA A 58 -5.12 13.00 9.19
C ALA A 58 -4.29 11.74 8.86
N ARG A 59 -4.55 10.62 9.55
CA ARG A 59 -3.89 9.34 9.26
C ARG A 59 -4.27 8.79 7.88
N GLN A 60 -5.51 8.98 7.44
CA GLN A 60 -5.93 8.58 6.09
C GLN A 60 -5.27 9.45 5.02
N SER A 61 -5.18 10.77 5.22
CA SER A 61 -4.50 11.69 4.31
C SER A 61 -3.01 11.37 4.16
N LEU A 62 -2.30 11.05 5.26
CA LEU A 62 -0.89 10.62 5.19
C LEU A 62 -0.73 9.31 4.40
N LYS A 63 -1.59 8.33 4.65
CA LYS A 63 -1.58 7.08 3.86
C LYS A 63 -1.88 7.32 2.38
N GLN A 64 -2.75 8.29 2.08
CA GLN A 64 -3.07 8.63 0.71
C GLN A 64 -1.86 9.26 0.00
N CYS A 65 -1.15 10.21 0.63
CA CYS A 65 0.03 10.80 -0.01
C CYS A 65 1.18 9.79 -0.18
N ASP A 66 1.36 8.85 0.74
CA ASP A 66 2.33 7.75 0.59
C ASP A 66 1.97 6.86 -0.61
N ALA A 67 0.69 6.51 -0.76
CA ALA A 67 0.21 5.72 -1.89
C ALA A 67 0.35 6.47 -3.23
N ASP A 68 0.03 7.76 -3.25
CA ASP A 68 0.15 8.60 -4.44
C ASP A 68 1.62 8.77 -4.88
N MET A 69 2.54 8.97 -3.93
CA MET A 69 3.99 9.00 -4.22
C MET A 69 4.50 7.66 -4.77
N LEU A 70 4.11 6.54 -4.16
CA LEU A 70 4.52 5.21 -4.63
C LEU A 70 3.98 4.90 -6.04
N SER A 71 2.76 5.33 -6.33
CA SER A 71 2.12 5.21 -7.64
C SER A 71 2.90 5.96 -8.72
N MET A 72 3.38 7.18 -8.44
CA MET A 72 4.16 7.98 -9.39
C MET A 72 5.62 7.51 -9.54
N ALA A 73 6.24 7.02 -8.47
CA ALA A 73 7.64 6.57 -8.50
C ALA A 73 7.83 5.22 -9.22
N SER A 74 6.84 4.31 -9.16
CA SER A 74 6.98 2.96 -9.72
C SER A 74 7.24 2.94 -11.24
N PRO A 75 6.49 3.67 -12.09
CA PRO A 75 6.77 3.72 -13.53
C PRO A 75 8.11 4.37 -13.87
N LEU A 76 8.56 5.36 -13.08
CA LEU A 76 9.84 6.02 -13.29
C LEU A 76 11.00 5.05 -13.04
N MET A 77 10.99 4.35 -11.91
CA MET A 77 12.02 3.37 -11.57
C MET A 77 12.04 2.20 -12.55
N ALA A 78 10.88 1.72 -12.98
CA ALA A 78 10.78 0.68 -14.02
C ALA A 78 11.43 1.11 -15.34
N ARG A 79 11.21 2.36 -15.78
CA ARG A 79 11.85 2.91 -16.99
C ARG A 79 13.37 3.05 -16.85
N MET A 80 13.85 3.45 -15.67
CA MET A 80 15.30 3.53 -15.40
C MET A 80 15.96 2.15 -15.44
N GLN A 81 15.31 1.15 -14.84
CA GLN A 81 15.80 -0.22 -14.83
C GLN A 81 15.81 -0.84 -16.23
N GLU A 82 14.78 -0.59 -17.04
CA GLU A 82 14.76 -1.02 -18.44
C GLU A 82 15.88 -0.36 -19.25
N ARG A 83 16.15 0.94 -19.03
CA ARG A 83 17.30 1.62 -19.65
C ARG A 83 18.64 1.01 -19.22
N GLN A 84 18.79 0.65 -17.94
CA GLN A 84 19.99 -0.05 -17.47
C GLN A 84 20.12 -1.43 -18.10
N ARG A 85 19.01 -2.17 -18.23
CA ARG A 85 18.97 -3.48 -18.90
C ARG A 85 19.40 -3.35 -20.36
N GLN A 86 18.84 -2.38 -21.09
CA GLN A 86 19.21 -2.09 -22.49
C GLN A 86 20.69 -1.70 -22.63
N ASN A 87 21.24 -0.92 -21.69
CA ASN A 87 22.66 -0.58 -21.68
C ASN A 87 23.55 -1.82 -21.43
N MET A 88 23.20 -2.67 -20.45
CA MET A 88 23.87 -3.95 -20.22
C MET A 88 23.78 -4.86 -21.46
N GLU A 89 22.62 -4.95 -22.10
CA GLU A 89 22.41 -5.74 -23.30
C GLU A 89 23.25 -5.22 -24.47
N SER A 90 23.38 -3.89 -24.62
CA SER A 90 24.27 -3.28 -25.61
C SER A 90 25.76 -3.57 -25.36
N LEU A 91 26.16 -3.75 -24.10
CA LEU A 91 27.54 -4.14 -23.75
C LEU A 91 27.81 -5.63 -24.07
N LEU A 92 26.77 -6.47 -24.05
CA LEU A 92 26.84 -7.90 -24.38
C LEU A 92 26.76 -8.20 -25.89
N LEU A 93 26.25 -7.27 -26.71
CA LEU A 93 26.23 -7.39 -28.19
C LEU A 93 27.53 -6.94 -28.89
N SER A 94 28.58 -6.64 -28.14
CA SER A 94 29.93 -6.34 -28.63
C SER A 94 30.84 -7.57 -28.45
N PRO A 95 31.77 -7.97 -29.35
CA PRO A 95 31.97 -7.78 -30.80
C PRO A 95 31.63 -9.05 -31.62
N ALA A 96 31.04 -10.09 -31.01
CA ALA A 96 30.77 -11.36 -31.69
C ALA A 96 29.82 -11.23 -32.89
N GLN A 97 28.93 -10.21 -32.86
CA GLN A 97 28.06 -9.93 -34.01
C GLN A 97 28.78 -9.31 -35.20
N ALA A 98 29.95 -8.68 -34.99
CA ALA A 98 30.79 -8.15 -36.06
C ALA A 98 31.57 -9.25 -36.81
N MET A 99 31.70 -10.45 -36.24
CA MET A 99 32.34 -11.59 -36.91
C MET A 99 31.42 -12.33 -37.91
N GLN A 100 30.15 -11.95 -38.00
CA GLN A 100 29.15 -12.70 -38.79
C GLN A 100 29.10 -12.31 -40.28
N MET A 101 29.84 -11.29 -40.72
CA MET A 101 29.87 -10.86 -42.13
C MET A 101 31.08 -11.39 -42.92
N ALA A 102 31.86 -12.32 -42.35
CA ALA A 102 33.02 -12.92 -43.00
C ALA A 102 32.93 -14.45 -42.99
N LEU A 103 31.92 -15.01 -43.64
CA LEU A 103 32.00 -16.41 -44.06
C LEU A 103 32.73 -16.45 -45.41
N PRO A 104 33.91 -17.09 -45.51
CA PRO A 104 34.54 -17.33 -46.81
C PRO A 104 33.64 -18.26 -47.65
N PRO A 105 33.66 -18.15 -48.99
CA PRO A 105 32.83 -19.00 -49.84
C PRO A 105 33.19 -20.48 -49.63
N PRO A 106 32.21 -21.40 -49.66
CA PRO A 106 32.49 -22.82 -49.56
C PRO A 106 33.25 -23.27 -50.82
N MET A 107 34.49 -23.71 -50.64
CA MET A 107 35.20 -24.52 -51.62
C MET A 107 34.48 -25.87 -51.71
N LEU A 108 33.59 -26.02 -52.70
CA LEU A 108 33.13 -27.34 -53.12
C LEU A 108 34.01 -27.80 -54.28
N GLU A 109 34.65 -28.93 -54.06
CA GLU A 109 35.51 -29.63 -55.01
C GLU A 109 34.69 -30.10 -56.22
N GLU A 110 35.23 -29.86 -57.42
CA GLU A 110 34.73 -30.50 -58.65
C GLU A 110 35.51 -31.79 -58.90
N PRO A 111 34.89 -32.98 -58.84
CA PRO A 111 35.51 -34.20 -59.30
C PRO A 111 35.08 -34.45 -60.74
N THR A 112 35.98 -34.27 -61.70
CA THR A 112 35.81 -34.93 -63.01
C THR A 112 37.16 -35.38 -63.57
N CYS A 113 37.49 -36.63 -63.27
CA CYS A 113 38.34 -37.43 -64.13
C CYS A 113 37.54 -37.75 -65.41
N HIS A 114 37.89 -37.12 -66.53
CA HIS A 114 37.43 -37.58 -67.84
C HIS A 114 38.59 -38.25 -68.58
N PHE A 115 38.44 -39.56 -68.65
CA PHE A 115 39.19 -40.55 -69.41
C PHE A 115 38.92 -40.35 -70.91
N ALA A 116 39.95 -40.30 -71.75
CA ALA A 116 39.79 -40.50 -73.19
C ALA A 116 40.96 -41.32 -73.73
N HIS A 117 40.62 -42.54 -74.12
CA HIS A 117 41.46 -43.47 -74.86
C HIS A 117 41.69 -43.01 -76.30
N GLN A 118 42.79 -43.51 -76.85
CA GLN A 118 43.23 -43.45 -78.24
C GLN A 118 42.16 -43.88 -79.25
N THR A 119 42.13 -43.22 -80.41
CA THR A 119 42.33 -43.76 -81.77
C THR A 119 42.47 -42.54 -82.70
N GLU A 120 43.36 -42.51 -83.69
CA GLU A 120 43.02 -42.87 -85.07
C GLU A 120 44.29 -42.98 -85.97
N VAL A 121 44.25 -44.04 -86.80
CA VAL A 121 44.80 -44.30 -88.17
C VAL A 121 46.26 -43.98 -88.49
#